data_AF-A0A4S2TQG1-F1
#
_entry.id   AF-A0A4S2TQG1-F1
#
_cell.length_a   1.000
_cell.length_b   1.000
_cell.length_c   1.000
_cell.angle_alpha   90.00
_cell.angle_beta   90.00
_cell.angle_gamma   90.00
#
_symmetry.space_group_name_H-M   'P 1'
#
loop_
_entity.id
_entity.type
_entity.pdbx_description
1 polymer ?
#
loop_
_entity_poly.entity_id
_entity_poly.type
_entity_poly.pdbx_seq_one_letter_code
_entity_poly.pdbx_strand_id
1 'polypeptide(L)'
;MESMDPEAIGSRLPYALSGAETADRLAEALGTPNPPGGPARVSVACVREMAAAGFLTDLSDDPDRPLLHPDQVMGLARRPDLDRLTTEATPLGPDQCAARLRVRRTDFDHLVRLGWITCALEVRVKFGAARGGTVRIRLYRRADVDRIPAEHPEVDWVAVRALPKGRRSPLAELAPGRRPG
;
A
#
# COMPACT_ATOMS: atom_id res chain seq x y z
N MET A 1 4.40 -41.46 29.62
CA MET A 1 4.43 -40.12 29.01
C MET A 1 4.50 -40.37 27.52
N GLU A 2 3.35 -40.48 26.86
CA GLU A 2 3.26 -40.77 25.43
C GLU A 2 3.93 -39.64 24.65
N SER A 3 4.92 -40.00 23.84
CA SER A 3 5.61 -39.10 22.93
C SER A 3 4.66 -38.75 21.80
N MET A 4 4.31 -37.47 21.69
CA MET A 4 3.45 -36.99 20.62
C MET A 4 4.15 -37.14 19.27
N ASP A 5 3.48 -37.81 18.33
CA ASP A 5 3.97 -38.07 16.97
C ASP A 5 4.28 -36.74 16.24
N PRO A 6 5.51 -36.53 15.73
CA PRO A 6 5.87 -35.31 15.02
C PRO A 6 5.08 -35.12 13.71
N GLU A 7 4.62 -36.21 13.09
CA GLU A 7 3.75 -36.19 11.91
C GLU A 7 2.31 -35.69 12.23
N ALA A 8 1.86 -35.89 13.48
CA ALA A 8 0.59 -35.37 13.98
C ALA A 8 0.65 -33.86 14.35
N ILE A 9 1.84 -33.25 14.31
CA ILE A 9 2.04 -31.80 14.48
C ILE A 9 2.04 -31.12 13.11
N GLY A 10 2.62 -31.74 12.08
CA GLY A 10 2.62 -31.22 10.70
C GLY A 10 1.24 -31.11 10.06
N SER A 11 0.28 -31.93 10.50
CA SER A 11 -1.12 -31.95 10.04
C SER A 11 -2.05 -31.00 10.80
N ARG A 12 -1.54 -30.22 11.77
CA ARG A 12 -2.32 -29.30 12.62
C ARG A 12 -2.18 -27.81 12.27
N LEU A 13 -1.46 -27.45 11.21
CA LEU A 13 -1.45 -26.09 10.66
C LEU A 13 -2.47 -26.00 9.52
N PRO A 14 -3.68 -25.45 9.75
CA PRO A 14 -4.63 -25.24 8.67
C PRO A 14 -4.09 -24.13 7.75
N TYR A 15 -3.73 -24.53 6.52
CA TYR A 15 -3.58 -23.73 5.30
C TYR A 15 -3.44 -22.21 5.50
N ALA A 16 -2.21 -21.68 5.53
CA ALA A 16 -2.00 -20.25 5.47
C ALA A 16 -2.55 -19.68 4.16
N LEU A 17 -3.21 -18.53 4.22
CA LEU A 17 -3.75 -17.86 3.04
C LEU A 17 -2.66 -17.03 2.39
N SER A 18 -2.55 -17.11 1.06
CA SER A 18 -1.75 -16.12 0.35
C SER A 18 -2.33 -14.71 0.50
N GLY A 19 -1.50 -13.69 0.27
CA GLY A 19 -1.98 -12.31 0.23
C GLY A 19 -3.10 -12.07 -0.80
N ALA A 20 -3.11 -12.81 -1.92
CA ALA A 20 -4.17 -12.70 -2.94
C ALA A 20 -5.50 -13.27 -2.42
N GLU A 21 -5.47 -14.48 -1.87
CA GLU A 21 -6.65 -15.12 -1.28
C GLU A 21 -7.20 -14.36 -0.07
N THR A 22 -6.32 -13.72 0.69
CA THR A 22 -6.73 -12.82 1.77
C THR A 22 -7.44 -11.60 1.20
N ALA A 23 -6.89 -10.99 0.16
CA ALA A 23 -7.48 -9.82 -0.47
C ALA A 23 -8.88 -10.12 -1.02
N ASP A 24 -9.07 -11.28 -1.64
CA ASP A 24 -10.37 -11.72 -2.16
C ASP A 24 -11.39 -11.90 -1.03
N ARG A 25 -11.02 -12.57 0.07
CA ARG A 25 -11.90 -12.74 1.24
C ARG A 25 -12.30 -11.42 1.89
N LEU A 26 -11.37 -10.46 2.00
CA LEU A 26 -11.69 -9.13 2.53
C LEU A 26 -12.60 -8.34 1.57
N ALA A 27 -12.39 -8.46 0.26
CA ALA A 27 -13.24 -7.84 -0.74
C ALA A 27 -14.67 -8.44 -0.74
N GLU A 28 -14.80 -9.75 -0.58
CA GLU A 28 -16.09 -10.44 -0.38
C GLU A 28 -16.81 -9.94 0.88
N ALA A 29 -16.09 -9.81 2.00
CA ALA A 29 -16.65 -9.33 3.26
C ALA A 29 -17.16 -7.87 3.18
N LEU A 30 -16.56 -7.05 2.31
CA LEU A 30 -17.02 -5.71 1.99
C LEU A 30 -18.25 -5.67 1.06
N GLY A 31 -18.71 -6.82 0.57
CA GLY A 31 -19.79 -6.91 -0.42
C GLY A 31 -19.38 -6.49 -1.83
N THR A 32 -18.06 -6.37 -2.09
CA THR A 32 -17.50 -5.95 -3.39
C THR A 32 -16.36 -6.89 -3.80
N PRO A 33 -16.66 -8.13 -4.23
CA PRO A 33 -15.64 -9.11 -4.59
C PRO A 33 -14.69 -8.60 -5.68
N ASN A 34 -13.42 -9.01 -5.61
CA ASN A 34 -12.44 -8.67 -6.63
C ASN A 34 -12.79 -9.35 -7.97
N PRO A 35 -12.85 -8.62 -9.09
CA PRO A 35 -13.16 -9.21 -10.38
C PRO A 35 -11.96 -10.02 -10.92
N PRO A 36 -12.20 -11.20 -11.54
CA PRO A 36 -11.13 -11.99 -12.14
C PRO A 36 -10.44 -11.20 -13.27
N GLY A 37 -9.13 -11.00 -13.15
CA GLY A 37 -8.33 -10.27 -14.14
C GLY A 37 -8.63 -8.76 -14.25
N GLY A 38 -9.50 -8.22 -13.38
CA GLY A 38 -9.83 -6.80 -13.31
C GLY A 38 -9.07 -6.06 -12.20
N PRO A 39 -9.30 -4.75 -12.04
CA PRO A 39 -8.72 -3.99 -10.94
C PRO A 39 -9.31 -4.45 -9.61
N ALA A 40 -8.45 -4.94 -8.72
CA ALA A 40 -8.86 -5.40 -7.40
C ALA A 40 -9.31 -4.23 -6.51
N ARG A 41 -10.41 -4.42 -5.77
CA ARG A 41 -10.91 -3.49 -4.75
C ARG A 41 -10.02 -3.54 -3.50
N VAL A 42 -9.71 -4.75 -3.04
CA VAL A 42 -8.68 -5.00 -2.02
C VAL A 42 -7.52 -5.66 -2.74
N SER A 43 -6.34 -5.05 -2.69
CA SER A 43 -5.13 -5.57 -3.36
C SER A 43 -4.21 -6.28 -2.38
N VAL A 44 -3.27 -7.08 -2.91
CA VAL A 44 -2.20 -7.69 -2.09
C VAL A 44 -1.39 -6.62 -1.34
N ALA A 45 -1.16 -5.44 -1.91
CA ALA A 45 -0.50 -4.37 -1.16
C ALA A 45 -1.34 -3.86 0.01
N CYS A 46 -2.67 -3.75 -0.13
CA CYS A 46 -3.54 -3.42 1.00
C CYS A 46 -3.38 -4.47 2.12
N VAL A 47 -3.31 -5.75 1.76
CA VAL A 47 -3.08 -6.85 2.72
C VAL A 47 -1.71 -6.74 3.41
N ARG A 48 -0.64 -6.43 2.65
CA ARG A 48 0.70 -6.20 3.22
C ARG A 48 0.73 -5.00 4.16
N GLU A 49 0.02 -3.91 3.84
CA GLU A 49 -0.11 -2.76 4.73
C GLU A 49 -0.87 -3.13 6.00
N MET A 50 -1.91 -3.96 5.91
CA MET A 50 -2.61 -4.46 7.08
C MET A 50 -1.73 -5.33 7.97
N ALA A 51 -0.89 -6.18 7.37
CA ALA A 51 0.08 -6.97 8.11
C ALA A 51 1.15 -6.08 8.77
N ALA A 52 1.69 -5.10 8.04
CA ALA A 52 2.65 -4.13 8.58
C ALA A 52 2.06 -3.26 9.70
N ALA A 53 0.76 -2.99 9.66
CA ALA A 53 0.03 -2.30 10.73
C ALA A 53 -0.39 -3.21 11.90
N GLY A 54 -0.04 -4.50 11.85
CA GLY A 54 -0.30 -5.47 12.92
C GLY A 54 -1.73 -6.02 12.97
N PHE A 55 -2.56 -5.78 11.94
CA PHE A 55 -3.91 -6.37 11.86
C PHE A 55 -3.89 -7.84 11.44
N LEU A 56 -2.82 -8.27 10.77
CA LEU A 56 -2.61 -9.63 10.31
C LEU A 56 -1.16 -10.03 10.63
N THR A 57 -0.95 -11.29 11.02
CA THR A 57 0.39 -11.84 11.23
C THR A 57 0.88 -12.46 9.92
N ASP A 58 1.98 -11.94 9.39
CA ASP A 58 2.69 -12.57 8.29
C ASP A 58 3.53 -13.73 8.82
N LEU A 59 3.26 -14.92 8.28
CA LEU A 59 3.93 -16.17 8.61
C LEU A 59 5.00 -16.53 7.57
N SER A 60 5.19 -15.72 6.53
CA SER A 60 6.22 -15.94 5.52
C SER A 60 7.58 -15.33 5.94
N ASP A 61 8.65 -15.86 5.36
CA ASP A 61 9.97 -15.23 5.37
C ASP A 61 10.12 -14.19 4.24
N ASP A 62 9.14 -14.10 3.34
CA ASP A 62 9.11 -13.20 2.18
C ASP A 62 7.94 -12.20 2.31
N PRO A 63 8.20 -10.94 2.71
CA PRO A 63 7.14 -9.94 2.87
C PRO A 63 6.47 -9.56 1.54
N ASP A 64 7.07 -9.91 0.40
CA ASP A 64 6.41 -9.77 -0.90
C ASP A 64 5.38 -10.89 -1.15
N ARG A 65 5.46 -12.01 -0.44
CA ARG A 65 4.55 -13.15 -0.60
C ARG A 65 4.00 -13.54 0.77
N PRO A 66 3.20 -12.67 1.39
CA PRO A 66 2.73 -12.90 2.75
C PRO A 66 1.87 -14.16 2.82
N LEU A 67 2.04 -14.90 3.91
CA LEU A 67 1.26 -16.09 4.26
C LEU A 67 0.53 -15.81 5.58
N LEU A 68 -0.80 -15.70 5.53
CA LEU A 68 -1.58 -15.12 6.62
C LEU A 68 -2.48 -16.14 7.30
N HIS A 69 -2.64 -15.98 8.62
CA HIS A 69 -3.44 -16.89 9.43
C HIS A 69 -4.94 -16.77 9.09
N PRO A 70 -5.63 -17.85 8.68
CA PRO A 70 -7.04 -17.80 8.26
C PRO A 70 -7.98 -17.19 9.30
N ASP A 71 -7.83 -17.55 10.58
CA ASP A 71 -8.71 -17.03 11.64
C ASP A 71 -8.55 -15.53 11.86
N GLN A 72 -7.35 -14.97 11.67
CA GLN A 72 -7.15 -13.51 11.74
C GLN A 72 -7.83 -12.81 10.57
N VAL A 73 -7.75 -13.39 9.36
CA VAL A 73 -8.46 -12.88 8.19
C VAL A 73 -9.97 -12.92 8.43
N MET A 74 -10.51 -14.02 8.95
CA MET A 74 -11.92 -14.13 9.31
C MET A 74 -12.35 -13.15 10.40
N GLY A 75 -11.52 -12.95 11.42
CA GLY A 75 -11.75 -11.97 12.48
C GLY A 75 -11.78 -10.54 11.93
N LEU A 76 -10.80 -10.19 11.09
CA LEU A 76 -10.71 -8.90 10.42
C LEU A 76 -11.90 -8.66 9.48
N ALA A 77 -12.30 -9.67 8.71
CA ALA A 77 -13.44 -9.62 7.79
C ALA A 77 -14.77 -9.29 8.49
N ARG A 78 -14.90 -9.63 9.78
CA ARG A 78 -16.11 -9.36 10.59
C ARG A 78 -16.09 -8.01 11.30
N ARG A 79 -15.00 -7.25 11.19
CA ARG A 79 -14.89 -5.96 11.89
C ARG A 79 -15.83 -4.93 11.25
N PRO A 80 -16.57 -4.17 12.07
CA PRO A 80 -17.46 -3.13 11.55
C PRO A 80 -16.69 -1.98 10.88
N ASP A 81 -15.40 -1.80 11.20
CA ASP A 81 -14.55 -0.77 10.62
C ASP A 81 -13.68 -1.26 9.44
N LEU A 82 -13.97 -2.44 8.87
CA LEU A 82 -13.19 -3.03 7.78
C LEU A 82 -13.04 -2.10 6.55
N ASP A 83 -14.10 -1.40 6.13
CA ASP A 83 -14.03 -0.49 4.98
C ASP A 83 -13.06 0.68 5.25
N ARG A 84 -13.05 1.19 6.48
CA ARG A 84 -12.11 2.23 6.91
C ARG A 84 -10.68 1.69 6.88
N LEU A 85 -10.45 0.51 7.46
CA LEU A 85 -9.12 -0.10 7.52
C LEU A 85 -8.57 -0.41 6.12
N THR A 86 -9.39 -0.95 5.23
CA THR A 86 -8.99 -1.21 3.83
C THR A 86 -8.72 0.08 3.07
N THR A 87 -9.53 1.13 3.28
CA THR A 87 -9.28 2.45 2.70
C THR A 87 -7.98 3.09 3.18
N GLU A 88 -7.67 2.95 4.47
CA GLU A 88 -6.44 3.44 5.09
C GLU A 88 -5.21 2.68 4.58
N ALA A 89 -5.31 1.35 4.47
CA ALA A 89 -4.25 0.46 4.00
C ALA A 89 -4.07 0.46 2.47
N THR A 90 -5.04 0.99 1.70
CA THR A 90 -4.91 1.07 0.25
C THR A 90 -3.81 2.06 -0.14
N PRO A 91 -2.77 1.62 -0.88
CA PRO A 91 -1.70 2.51 -1.31
C PRO A 91 -2.19 3.48 -2.38
N LEU A 92 -1.61 4.68 -2.39
CA LEU A 92 -2.06 5.80 -3.20
C LEU A 92 -1.25 5.95 -4.47
N GLY A 93 -1.93 6.26 -5.58
CA GLY A 93 -1.28 6.71 -6.80
C GLY A 93 -0.69 8.12 -6.64
N PRO A 94 0.20 8.56 -7.55
CA PRO A 94 0.90 9.83 -7.41
C PRO A 94 -0.03 11.06 -7.34
N ASP A 95 -1.10 11.09 -8.13
CA ASP A 95 -2.10 12.17 -8.09
C ASP A 95 -2.88 12.20 -6.77
N GLN A 96 -3.20 11.02 -6.23
CA GLN A 96 -3.87 10.90 -4.93
C GLN A 96 -2.95 11.36 -3.79
N CYS A 97 -1.65 11.06 -3.87
CA CYS A 97 -0.66 11.55 -2.91
C CYS A 97 -0.55 13.08 -2.93
N ALA A 98 -0.44 13.67 -4.13
CA ALA A 98 -0.38 15.12 -4.30
C ALA A 98 -1.64 15.80 -3.72
N ALA A 99 -2.83 15.26 -4.05
CA ALA A 99 -4.09 15.75 -3.52
C ALA A 99 -4.16 15.67 -1.99
N ARG A 100 -3.69 14.56 -1.40
CA ARG A 100 -3.68 14.36 0.06
C ARG A 100 -2.77 15.35 0.78
N LEU A 101 -1.60 15.64 0.21
CA LEU A 101 -0.69 16.68 0.71
C LEU A 101 -1.17 18.12 0.41
N ARG A 102 -2.20 18.26 -0.43
CA ARG A 102 -2.71 19.52 -0.97
C ARG A 102 -1.65 20.29 -1.76
N VAL A 103 -0.79 19.58 -2.48
CA VAL A 103 0.26 20.15 -3.33
C VAL A 103 0.00 19.83 -4.79
N ARG A 104 0.71 20.49 -5.72
CA ARG A 104 0.57 20.18 -7.14
C ARG A 104 1.26 18.86 -7.45
N ARG A 105 0.85 18.21 -8.54
CA ARG A 105 1.46 16.94 -8.97
C ARG A 105 2.98 17.03 -9.15
N THR A 106 3.46 18.15 -9.71
CA THR A 106 4.89 18.43 -9.89
C THR A 106 5.64 18.59 -8.56
N ASP A 107 4.99 19.13 -7.53
CA ASP A 107 5.61 19.24 -6.20
C ASP A 107 5.81 17.83 -5.62
N PHE A 108 4.84 16.92 -5.79
CA PHE A 108 5.01 15.52 -5.40
C PHE A 108 6.12 14.81 -6.20
N ASP A 109 6.27 15.09 -7.50
CA ASP A 109 7.40 14.57 -8.28
C ASP A 109 8.76 15.02 -7.72
N HIS A 110 8.84 16.24 -7.17
CA HIS A 110 10.04 16.67 -6.48
C HIS A 110 10.30 15.88 -5.20
N LEU A 111 9.27 15.53 -4.41
CA LEU A 111 9.45 14.67 -3.23
C LEU A 111 10.04 13.30 -3.61
N VAL A 112 9.54 12.70 -4.69
CA VAL A 112 10.07 11.43 -5.23
C VAL A 112 11.50 11.61 -5.74
N ARG A 113 11.80 12.71 -6.44
CA ARG A 113 13.15 13.04 -6.92
C ARG A 113 14.12 13.21 -5.76
N LEU A 114 13.69 13.88 -4.69
CA LEU A 114 14.47 14.16 -3.49
C LEU A 114 14.73 12.89 -2.66
N GLY A 115 13.97 11.81 -2.91
CA GLY A 115 14.08 10.56 -2.16
C GLY A 115 13.34 10.59 -0.83
N TRP A 116 12.47 11.58 -0.61
CA TRP A 116 11.71 11.76 0.64
C TRP A 116 10.51 10.81 0.74
N ILE A 117 10.20 10.10 -0.34
CA ILE A 117 9.18 9.08 -0.34
C ILE A 117 9.57 7.93 -1.27
N THR A 118 9.41 6.71 -0.77
CA THR A 118 9.74 5.48 -1.49
C THR A 118 8.48 4.81 -2.01
N CYS A 119 8.58 4.25 -3.22
CA CYS A 119 7.51 3.46 -3.81
C CYS A 119 7.31 2.18 -2.99
N ALA A 120 6.08 1.92 -2.57
CA ALA A 120 5.72 0.72 -1.83
C ALA A 120 5.34 -0.44 -2.77
N LEU A 121 4.72 -0.13 -3.91
CA LEU A 121 4.33 -1.13 -4.90
C LEU A 121 4.35 -0.54 -6.31
N GLU A 122 4.86 -1.30 -7.29
CA GLU A 122 4.73 -0.98 -8.71
C GLU A 122 3.66 -1.89 -9.34
N VAL A 123 2.56 -1.30 -9.82
CA VAL A 123 1.49 -2.04 -10.50
C VAL A 123 1.52 -1.79 -12.01
N ARG A 124 1.19 -2.81 -12.78
CA ARG A 124 1.02 -2.70 -14.24
C ARG A 124 -0.45 -2.51 -14.57
N VAL A 125 -0.79 -1.36 -15.15
CA VAL A 125 -2.15 -1.06 -15.60
C VAL A 125 -2.17 -1.08 -17.13
N LYS A 126 -3.09 -1.85 -17.70
CA LYS A 126 -3.38 -1.84 -19.13
C LYS A 126 -4.26 -0.64 -19.44
N PHE A 127 -3.82 0.23 -20.34
CA PHE A 127 -4.64 1.33 -20.85
C PHE A 127 -5.33 0.89 -22.15
N GLY A 128 -6.66 0.99 -22.24
CA GLY A 128 -7.44 0.79 -23.48
C GLY A 128 -7.67 -0.67 -23.92
N ALA A 129 -8.84 -0.94 -24.48
CA ALA A 129 -9.36 -2.29 -24.76
C ALA A 129 -8.83 -2.99 -26.03
N ALA A 130 -7.86 -2.43 -26.78
CA ALA A 130 -7.47 -3.05 -28.05
C ALA A 130 -5.99 -2.98 -28.45
N ARG A 131 -5.22 -1.94 -28.08
CA ARG A 131 -3.79 -1.80 -28.48
C ARG A 131 -2.93 -0.94 -27.54
N GLY A 132 -3.37 -0.66 -26.31
CA GLY A 132 -2.65 0.29 -25.46
C GLY A 132 -1.58 -0.36 -24.58
N GLY A 133 -0.43 0.33 -24.47
CA GLY A 133 0.72 -0.09 -23.70
C GLY A 133 0.39 -0.32 -22.22
N THR A 134 1.11 -1.25 -21.60
CA THR A 134 1.06 -1.43 -20.15
C THR A 134 1.89 -0.34 -19.49
N VAL A 135 1.28 0.47 -18.64
CA VAL A 135 1.97 1.49 -17.87
C VAL A 135 2.25 0.96 -16.47
N ARG A 136 3.48 1.16 -15.98
CA ARG A 136 3.85 0.89 -14.59
C ARG A 136 3.51 2.12 -13.75
N ILE A 137 2.68 1.94 -12.74
CA ILE A 137 2.30 2.98 -11.79
C ILE A 137 2.93 2.66 -10.45
N ARG A 138 3.63 3.64 -9.87
CA ARG A 138 4.17 3.57 -8.51
C ARG A 138 3.09 3.98 -7.52
N LEU A 139 2.89 3.15 -6.52
CA LEU A 139 1.96 3.37 -5.42
C LEU A 139 2.75 3.59 -4.13
N TYR A 140 2.20 4.43 -3.27
CA TYR A 140 2.87 4.89 -2.05
C TYR A 140 2.00 4.63 -0.83
N ARG A 141 2.63 4.30 0.31
CA ARG A 141 1.90 4.11 1.57
C ARG A 141 1.28 5.43 2.00
N ARG A 142 0.01 5.40 2.39
CA ARG A 142 -0.68 6.57 2.93
C ARG A 142 0.05 7.15 4.15
N ALA A 143 0.49 6.27 5.05
CA ALA A 143 1.20 6.68 6.26
C ALA A 143 2.54 7.36 5.98
N ASP A 144 3.26 6.97 4.92
CA ASP A 144 4.50 7.63 4.52
C ASP A 144 4.20 9.03 3.96
N VAL A 145 3.18 9.13 3.10
CA VAL A 145 2.72 10.42 2.55
C VAL A 145 2.34 11.40 3.67
N ASP A 146 1.61 10.94 4.68
CA ASP A 146 1.15 11.79 5.79
C ASP A 146 2.28 12.26 6.71
N ARG A 147 3.38 11.51 6.80
CA ARG A 147 4.54 11.85 7.63
C ARG A 147 5.45 12.90 7.00
N ILE A 148 5.47 13.03 5.66
CA ILE A 148 6.38 13.94 4.95
C ILE A 148 6.43 15.35 5.58
N PRO A 149 5.31 16.04 5.87
CA PRO A 149 5.41 17.40 6.39
C PRO A 149 6.02 17.50 7.79
N ALA A 150 5.86 16.45 8.60
CA ALA A 150 6.44 16.37 9.94
C ALA A 150 7.92 15.95 9.90
N GLU A 151 8.30 15.10 8.95
CA GLU A 151 9.69 14.67 8.73
C GLU A 151 10.56 15.75 8.09
N HIS A 152 9.94 16.71 7.38
CA HIS A 152 10.60 17.84 6.73
C HIS A 152 10.06 19.20 7.23
N PRO A 153 10.26 19.54 8.52
CA PRO A 153 9.79 20.81 9.09
C PRO A 153 10.54 22.03 8.53
N GLU A 154 11.69 21.84 7.88
CA GLU A 154 12.45 22.89 7.21
C GLU A 154 11.75 23.47 5.97
N VAL A 155 10.74 22.78 5.44
CA VAL A 155 9.96 23.24 4.28
C VAL A 155 8.76 24.05 4.76
N ASP A 156 8.57 25.24 4.17
CA ASP A 156 7.32 25.98 4.31
C ASP A 156 6.20 25.30 3.50
N TRP A 157 5.53 24.34 4.14
CA TRP A 157 4.42 23.60 3.55
C TRP A 157 3.21 24.47 3.24
N VAL A 158 3.02 25.59 3.96
CA VAL A 158 1.93 26.53 3.66
C VAL A 158 2.21 27.23 2.33
N ALA A 159 3.44 27.70 2.13
CA ALA A 159 3.85 28.29 0.86
C ALA A 159 3.76 27.28 -0.29
N VAL A 160 4.26 26.04 -0.11
CA VAL A 160 4.17 25.00 -1.15
C VAL A 160 2.72 24.74 -1.57
N ARG A 161 1.80 24.65 -0.61
CA ARG A 161 0.36 24.41 -0.86
C ARG A 161 -0.33 25.60 -1.53
N ALA A 162 0.15 26.83 -1.31
CA ALA A 162 -0.44 28.05 -1.86
C ALA A 162 0.07 28.41 -3.26
N LEU A 163 1.05 27.67 -3.81
CA LEU A 163 1.68 28.04 -5.09
C LEU A 163 0.69 27.97 -6.27
N PRO A 164 0.54 29.06 -7.04
CA PRO A 164 -0.28 29.04 -8.24
C PRO A 164 0.40 28.24 -9.36
N LYS A 165 -0.39 27.83 -10.36
CA LYS A 165 0.11 27.16 -11.56
C LYS A 165 1.17 28.04 -12.25
N GLY A 166 2.24 27.41 -12.74
CA GLY A 166 3.32 28.09 -13.47
C GLY A 166 4.42 28.70 -12.60
N ARG A 167 4.28 28.72 -11.28
CA ARG A 167 5.38 29.13 -10.37
C ARG A 167 6.29 27.96 -10.05
N ARG A 168 7.60 28.21 -10.03
CA ARG A 168 8.62 27.23 -9.64
C ARG A 168 8.39 26.78 -8.21
N SER A 169 8.55 25.47 -7.96
CA SER A 169 8.42 24.88 -6.63
C SER A 169 9.67 25.19 -5.78
N PRO A 170 9.52 25.56 -4.50
CA PRO A 170 10.64 25.63 -3.54
C PRO A 170 11.40 24.29 -3.45
N LEU A 171 10.69 23.16 -3.61
CA LEU A 171 11.28 21.83 -3.62
C LEU A 171 12.19 21.57 -4.83
N ALA A 172 12.11 22.41 -5.87
CA ALA A 172 12.94 22.29 -7.06
C ALA A 172 14.38 22.79 -6.84
N GLU A 173 14.61 23.60 -5.81
CA GLU A 173 15.94 24.16 -5.51
C GLU A 173 16.74 23.26 -4.57
N LEU A 174 16.07 22.32 -3.91
CA LEU A 174 16.69 21.37 -3.01
C LEU A 174 17.48 20.31 -3.80
N ALA A 175 18.71 20.04 -3.33
CA ALA A 175 19.51 18.93 -3.83
C ALA A 175 18.85 17.61 -3.39
N PRO A 176 18.84 16.57 -4.25
CA PRO A 176 18.33 15.27 -3.84
C PRO A 176 19.18 14.70 -2.71
N GLY A 177 18.52 14.09 -1.72
CA GLY A 177 19.22 13.33 -0.69
C GLY A 177 19.95 12.15 -1.34
N ARG A 178 21.08 11.75 -0.76
CA ARG A 178 21.76 10.53 -1.16
C ARG A 178 20.78 9.37 -0.97
N ARG A 179 20.34 8.73 -2.06
CA ARG A 179 19.47 7.54 -1.95
C ARG A 179 20.19 6.49 -1.10
N PRO A 180 19.54 5.90 -0.06
CA PRO A 180 20.03 4.65 0.49
C PRO A 180 19.98 3.60 -0.64
N GLY A 181 21.11 2.92 -0.84
CA GLY A 181 21.27 1.86 -1.84
C GLY A 181 20.60 0.57 -1.43
#